data_AF-A0A0C9RX62-F1
#
_entry.id   AF-A0A0C9RX62-F1
#
_cell.length_a   1.000
_cell.length_b   1.000
_cell.length_c   1.000
_cell.angle_alpha   90.00
_cell.angle_beta   90.00
_cell.angle_gamma   90.00
#
_symmetry.space_group_name_H-M   'P 1'
#
loop_
_entity.id
_entity.type
_entity.pdbx_description
1 polymer ?
#
loop_
_entity_poly.entity_id
_entity_poly.type
_entity_poly.pdbx_seq_one_letter_code
_entity_poly.pdbx_strand_id
1 'polypeptide(L)'
;MKIWWSLILVVGVALSMTAITRGESDLWEEDDKEVLVRTVRGTKERSSGGSNAALCRYVKGQWSECDPKTNMRMRTLNLKKGDNKTCEQTKTIQKKCKKSMQI
;
A
#
# COMPACT_ATOMS: atom_id res chain seq x y z
N MET A 1 -48.96 -18.84 39.69
CA MET A 1 -48.92 -17.59 38.89
C MET A 1 -47.54 -17.26 38.30
N LYS A 2 -46.41 -17.30 39.04
CA LYS A 2 -45.07 -16.90 38.54
C LYS A 2 -44.50 -17.71 37.35
N ILE A 3 -44.89 -18.98 37.23
CA ILE A 3 -44.34 -19.92 36.23
C ILE A 3 -44.89 -19.60 34.83
N TRP A 4 -46.14 -19.15 34.74
CA TRP A 4 -46.77 -18.76 33.47
C TRP A 4 -46.09 -17.52 32.87
N TRP A 5 -45.74 -16.54 33.69
CA TRP A 5 -44.99 -15.36 33.26
C TRP A 5 -43.60 -15.72 32.72
N SER A 6 -42.95 -16.72 33.33
CA SER A 6 -41.66 -17.22 32.87
C SER A 6 -41.77 -17.94 31.52
N LEU A 7 -42.81 -18.75 31.33
CA LEU A 7 -43.03 -19.45 30.06
C LEU A 7 -43.39 -18.48 28.92
N ILE A 8 -44.16 -17.43 29.18
CA ILE A 8 -44.47 -16.39 28.18
C ILE A 8 -43.20 -15.63 27.77
N LEU A 9 -42.33 -15.28 28.72
CA LEU A 9 -41.06 -14.62 28.42
C LEU A 9 -40.13 -15.52 27.59
N VAL A 10 -40.02 -16.80 27.95
CA VAL A 10 -39.15 -17.74 27.22
C VAL A 10 -39.68 -18.00 25.81
N VAL A 11 -40.99 -18.16 25.62
CA VAL A 11 -41.60 -18.34 24.29
C VAL A 11 -41.49 -17.07 23.45
N GLY A 12 -41.67 -15.88 24.04
CA GLY A 12 -41.49 -14.60 23.36
C GLY A 12 -40.05 -14.37 22.88
N VAL A 13 -39.05 -14.72 23.71
CA VAL A 13 -37.63 -14.64 23.34
C VAL A 13 -37.27 -15.68 22.28
N ALA A 14 -37.80 -16.90 22.36
CA ALA A 14 -37.58 -17.92 21.33
C ALA A 14 -38.18 -17.51 19.97
N LEU A 15 -39.38 -16.92 19.96
CA LEU A 15 -40.02 -16.39 18.76
C LEU A 15 -39.24 -15.20 18.16
N SER A 16 -38.73 -14.28 18.98
CA SER A 16 -37.91 -13.17 18.47
C SER A 16 -36.59 -13.64 17.87
N MET A 17 -35.93 -14.64 18.49
CA MET A 17 -34.70 -15.23 17.94
C MET A 17 -34.92 -15.90 16.58
N THR A 18 -36.09 -16.49 16.33
CA THR A 18 -36.41 -17.06 14.99
C THR A 18 -36.71 -16.00 13.93
N ALA A 19 -37.15 -14.80 14.32
CA ALA A 19 -37.41 -13.69 13.41
C ALA A 19 -36.11 -12.99 12.94
N ILE A 20 -35.02 -13.05 13.72
CA ILE A 20 -33.72 -12.50 13.33
C ILE A 20 -33.00 -13.41 12.30
N THR A 21 -33.35 -14.71 12.23
CA THR A 21 -32.77 -15.63 11.23
C THR A 21 -33.46 -15.62 9.86
N ARG A 22 -34.44 -14.73 9.66
CA ARG A 22 -35.23 -14.65 8.43
C ARG A 22 -35.25 -13.22 7.89
N GLY A 23 -34.12 -12.81 7.32
CA GLY A 23 -34.08 -11.61 6.48
C GLY A 23 -32.91 -10.65 6.72
N GLU A 24 -31.72 -11.14 7.01
CA GLU A 24 -30.50 -10.48 6.55
C GLU A 24 -29.82 -11.51 5.66
N SER A 25 -30.33 -11.68 4.43
CA SER A 25 -29.46 -12.14 3.36
C SER A 25 -28.42 -11.04 3.25
N ASP A 26 -27.31 -11.27 3.95
CA ASP A 26 -26.00 -10.71 3.71
C ASP A 26 -25.75 -10.75 2.18
N LEU A 27 -26.26 -9.73 1.49
CA LEU A 27 -26.07 -9.50 0.06
C LEU A 27 -24.70 -8.87 -0.05
N TRP A 28 -23.68 -9.70 0.20
CA TRP A 28 -22.34 -9.41 -0.24
C TRP A 28 -22.42 -9.40 -1.77
N GLU A 29 -22.50 -8.20 -2.34
CA GLU A 29 -22.22 -8.01 -3.75
C GLU A 29 -20.76 -8.43 -3.95
N GLU A 30 -20.57 -9.66 -4.43
CA GLU A 30 -19.28 -10.19 -4.82
C GLU A 30 -18.75 -9.27 -5.93
N ASP A 31 -17.84 -8.37 -5.56
CA ASP A 31 -17.11 -7.52 -6.49
C ASP A 31 -16.09 -8.40 -7.24
N ASP A 32 -16.60 -9.20 -8.19
CA ASP A 32 -15.86 -10.09 -9.07
C ASP A 32 -15.07 -9.30 -10.12
N LYS A 33 -14.05 -8.54 -9.69
CA LYS A 33 -13.04 -8.00 -10.61
C LYS A 33 -11.69 -7.69 -9.94
N GLU A 34 -11.21 -8.57 -9.07
CA GLU A 34 -9.77 -8.69 -8.89
C GLU A 34 -9.19 -9.75 -9.82
N VAL A 35 -9.01 -9.39 -11.10
CA VAL A 35 -8.02 -10.08 -11.92
C VAL A 35 -6.66 -9.73 -11.33
N LEU A 36 -6.19 -10.55 -10.39
CA LEU A 36 -4.77 -10.66 -10.04
C LEU A 36 -4.07 -11.16 -11.30
N VAL A 37 -3.80 -10.25 -12.24
CA VAL A 37 -2.82 -10.47 -13.31
C VAL A 37 -1.50 -10.61 -12.57
N ARG A 38 -1.18 -11.85 -12.19
CA ARG A 38 0.20 -12.25 -11.99
C ARG A 38 0.86 -11.94 -13.32
N THR A 39 1.44 -10.75 -13.42
CA THR A 39 2.33 -10.44 -14.52
C THR A 39 3.40 -11.50 -14.44
N VAL A 40 3.31 -12.46 -15.36
CA VAL A 40 4.38 -13.41 -15.62
C VAL A 40 5.62 -12.55 -15.68
N ARG A 41 6.68 -12.89 -14.94
CA ARG A 41 7.98 -12.21 -15.04
C ARG A 41 8.45 -12.38 -16.47
N GLY A 42 7.97 -11.50 -17.34
CA GLY A 42 8.38 -11.37 -18.71
C GLY A 42 9.86 -11.04 -18.65
N THR A 43 10.62 -11.81 -19.40
CA THR A 43 11.96 -11.42 -19.81
C THR A 43 11.91 -9.95 -20.21
N LYS A 44 12.71 -9.17 -19.50
CA LYS A 44 12.93 -7.74 -19.60
C LYS A 44 13.10 -7.28 -21.06
N GLU A 45 12.00 -7.09 -21.78
CA GLU A 45 11.95 -6.17 -22.90
C GLU A 45 11.96 -4.77 -22.29
N ARG A 46 13.08 -4.08 -22.45
CA ARG A 46 13.27 -2.69 -22.02
C ARG A 46 12.44 -1.76 -22.92
N SER A 47 11.14 -1.93 -22.93
CA SER A 47 10.24 -1.08 -23.70
C SER A 47 9.86 0.11 -22.83
N SER A 48 10.65 1.17 -22.98
CA SER A 48 10.14 2.52 -23.21
C SER A 48 8.62 2.64 -23.07
N GLY A 49 8.14 2.89 -21.85
CA GLY A 49 6.81 3.41 -21.59
C GLY A 49 6.70 4.80 -22.20
N GLY A 50 6.25 4.85 -23.45
CA GLY A 50 5.93 6.07 -24.17
C GLY A 50 4.62 6.64 -23.66
N SER A 51 4.72 7.59 -22.74
CA SER A 51 3.73 8.65 -22.57
C SER A 51 4.52 9.90 -22.20
N ASN A 52 4.36 10.99 -22.95
CA ASN A 52 5.00 12.27 -22.73
C ASN A 52 4.78 12.79 -21.30
N ALA A 53 5.68 12.45 -20.38
CA ALA A 53 5.81 13.10 -19.10
C ALA A 53 7.30 13.38 -18.90
N ALA A 54 7.70 14.62 -19.15
CA ALA A 54 9.02 15.16 -18.85
C ALA A 54 9.22 15.23 -17.32
N LEU A 55 9.21 14.08 -16.65
CA LEU A 55 9.66 13.96 -15.27
C LEU A 55 11.16 13.70 -15.31
N CYS A 56 11.92 14.61 -14.71
CA CYS A 56 13.37 14.57 -14.62
C CYS A 56 13.88 13.17 -14.23
N ARG A 57 14.64 12.52 -15.13
CA ARG A 57 15.19 11.19 -14.91
C ARG A 57 16.61 11.32 -14.39
N TYR A 58 16.88 10.81 -13.19
CA TYR A 58 18.21 10.86 -12.57
C TYR A 58 18.89 9.48 -12.47
N VAL A 59 20.21 9.46 -12.65
CA VAL A 59 21.10 8.35 -12.27
C VAL A 59 21.41 8.45 -10.78
N LYS A 60 21.30 7.33 -10.07
CA LYS A 60 21.58 7.25 -8.63
C LYS A 60 23.05 6.93 -8.41
N GLY A 61 23.76 7.78 -7.68
CA GLY A 61 25.09 7.50 -7.15
C GLY A 61 25.07 6.57 -5.94
N GLN A 62 26.26 6.31 -5.40
CA GLN A 62 26.47 5.50 -4.21
C GLN A 62 26.00 6.24 -2.96
N TRP A 63 25.52 5.50 -1.96
CA TRP A 63 25.25 6.06 -0.64
C TRP A 63 26.58 6.33 0.07
N SER A 64 26.69 7.49 0.70
CA SER A 64 27.71 7.76 1.69
C SER A 64 27.61 6.76 2.85
N GLU A 65 28.67 6.73 3.64
CA GLU A 65 28.64 6.11 4.95
C GLU A 65 27.57 6.76 5.85
N CYS A 66 27.18 6.02 6.88
CA CYS A 66 26.26 6.53 7.89
C CYS A 66 26.98 7.53 8.78
N ASP A 67 26.43 8.74 8.91
CA ASP A 67 26.88 9.67 9.95
C ASP A 67 26.27 9.25 11.30
N PRO A 68 27.10 8.85 12.29
CA PRO A 68 26.61 8.38 13.60
C PRO A 68 25.97 9.51 14.41
N LYS A 69 26.30 10.78 14.16
CA LYS A 69 25.75 11.92 14.91
C LYS A 69 24.32 12.22 14.51
N THR A 70 24.01 12.10 13.21
CA THR A 70 22.69 12.45 12.66
C THR A 70 21.84 11.22 12.32
N ASN A 71 22.42 10.03 12.32
CA ASN A 71 21.81 8.78 11.83
C ASN A 71 21.32 8.89 10.38
N MET A 72 22.04 9.65 9.56
CA MET A 72 21.70 9.90 8.16
C MET A 72 22.84 9.54 7.21
N ARG A 73 22.46 9.18 5.99
CA ARG A 73 23.36 8.97 4.86
C ARG A 73 22.84 9.71 3.65
N MET A 74 23.74 10.15 2.79
CA MET A 74 23.43 10.97 1.63
C MET A 74 23.84 10.26 0.35
N ARG A 75 23.22 10.61 -0.77
CA ARG A 75 23.74 10.26 -2.09
C ARG A 75 23.41 11.34 -3.10
N THR A 76 24.23 11.37 -4.14
CA THR A 76 24.06 12.28 -5.27
C THR A 76 23.26 11.60 -6.39
N LEU A 77 22.39 12.38 -7.03
CA LEU A 77 21.58 12.01 -8.19
C LEU A 77 21.97 12.93 -9.35
N ASN A 78 22.42 12.38 -10.48
CA ASN A 78 22.81 13.16 -11.65
C ASN A 78 21.76 13.06 -12.75
N LEU A 79 21.41 14.18 -13.39
CA LEU A 79 20.39 14.22 -14.43
C LEU A 79 20.81 13.39 -15.65
N LYS A 80 19.94 12.48 -16.08
CA LYS A 80 20.08 11.64 -17.28
C LYS A 80 19.23 12.15 -18.44
N LYS A 81 18.00 12.60 -18.14
CA LYS A 81 17.03 13.09 -19.13
C LYS A 81 16.12 14.13 -18.48
N GLY A 82 15.89 15.24 -19.17
CA GLY A 82 15.09 16.37 -18.72
C GLY A 82 15.75 17.69 -19.15
N ASP A 83 15.01 18.78 -19.14
CA ASP A 83 15.57 20.10 -19.49
C ASP A 83 16.30 20.69 -18.28
N ASN A 84 17.51 21.22 -18.48
CA ASN A 84 18.30 21.83 -17.39
C ASN A 84 17.63 23.09 -16.78
N LYS A 85 16.57 23.62 -17.42
CA LYS A 85 15.78 24.74 -16.91
C LYS A 85 14.70 24.30 -15.90
N THR A 86 14.21 23.06 -16.03
CA THR A 86 13.14 22.50 -15.18
C THR A 86 13.67 21.46 -14.20
N CYS A 87 14.80 20.84 -14.53
CA CYS A 87 15.47 19.80 -13.77
C CYS A 87 16.85 20.30 -13.33
N GLU A 88 17.14 20.26 -12.03
CA GLU A 88 18.50 20.51 -11.55
C GLU A 88 19.46 19.45 -12.13
N GLN A 89 20.66 19.86 -12.52
CA GLN A 89 21.69 18.96 -13.04
C GLN A 89 22.06 17.85 -12.03
N THR A 90 22.11 18.23 -10.75
CA THR A 90 22.56 17.38 -9.65
C THR A 90 21.69 17.61 -8.42
N LYS A 91 21.20 16.53 -7.81
CA LYS A 91 20.41 16.57 -6.57
C LYS A 91 21.04 15.71 -5.50
N THR A 92 21.02 16.16 -4.25
CA THR A 92 21.41 15.32 -3.10
C THR A 92 20.16 14.83 -2.40
N ILE A 93 20.12 13.54 -2.07
CA ILE A 93 19.05 12.98 -1.22
C ILE A 93 19.64 12.41 0.05
N GLN A 94 18.91 12.58 1.14
CA GLN A 94 19.27 12.05 2.44
C GLN A 94 18.26 11.00 2.88
N LYS A 95 18.73 9.96 3.55
CA LYS A 95 17.90 8.94 4.18
C LYS A 95 18.51 8.53 5.51
N LYS A 96 17.66 8.02 6.41
CA LYS A 96 18.11 7.38 7.64
C LYS A 96 19.06 6.21 7.33
N CYS A 97 20.00 5.98 8.23
CA CYS A 97 20.92 4.86 8.15
C CYS A 97 20.17 3.52 8.19
N LYS A 98 20.73 2.51 7.50
CA LYS A 98 20.23 1.15 7.65
C LYS A 98 20.74 0.60 8.98
N LYS A 99 19.90 -0.16 9.70
CA LYS A 99 20.30 -0.83 10.95
C LYS A 99 21.52 -1.73 10.76
N SER A 100 21.62 -2.43 9.63
CA SER A 100 22.74 -3.32 9.30
C SER A 100 24.01 -2.61 8.80
N MET A 101 24.00 -1.27 8.73
CA MET A 101 25.10 -0.47 8.19
C MET A 101 25.36 0.76 9.08
N GLN A 102 25.17 0.55 10.38
CA GLN A 102 25.70 1.40 11.45
C GLN A 102 27.07 0.82 11.77
N ILE A 103 28.10 1.67 11.61
CA ILE A 103 29.49 1.35 11.92
C ILE A 103 29.69 1.57 13.41
#